data_AF-A0A9E1XSZ0-F1
#
_entry.id   AF-A0A9E1XSZ0-F1
#
_cell.length_a   1.000
_cell.length_b   1.000
_cell.length_c   1.000
_cell.angle_alpha   90.00
_cell.angle_beta   90.00
_cell.angle_gamma   90.00
#
_symmetry.space_group_name_H-M   'P 1'
#
loop_
_entity.id
_entity.type
_entity.pdbx_description
1 polymer ?
#
loop_
_entity_poly.entity_id
_entity_poly.type
_entity_poly.pdbx_seq_one_letter_code
_entity_poly.pdbx_strand_id
1 'polypeptide(L)'
;MGAPLMIGGTAFVSSGEITNAIWFATLPYGLIVASVLVGKHIDKISSDKPLGVRSVPVLLGEKNSLVLNKFFFILFYLMIFALVYFKFTGPWILLTLLAAPRLRQTWKVYSEPKPLEAPEEWTVWPLWYVGWAMHFNRKAGELFIFGLILNILIPKNF
;
A
#
# COMPACT_ATOMS: atom_id res chain seq x y z
N MET A 1 -4.98 -11.49 4.46
CA MET A 1 -5.03 -11.07 5.88
C MET A 1 -3.69 -11.36 6.61
N GLY A 2 -2.55 -10.94 6.04
CA GLY A 2 -1.23 -11.24 6.64
C GLY A 2 -0.60 -10.07 7.40
N ALA A 3 -0.69 -8.85 6.85
CA ALA A 3 0.06 -7.70 7.38
C ALA A 3 -0.34 -7.25 8.80
N PRO A 4 -1.64 -7.13 9.16
CA PRO A 4 -2.02 -6.69 10.51
C PRO A 4 -1.70 -7.73 11.59
N LEU A 5 -1.89 -9.02 11.26
CA LEU A 5 -1.64 -10.14 12.17
C LEU A 5 -0.15 -10.37 12.41
N MET A 6 0.67 -10.26 11.36
CA MET A 6 2.12 -10.46 11.49
C MET A 6 2.79 -9.31 12.25
N ILE A 7 2.37 -8.06 11.98
CA ILE A 7 2.90 -6.88 12.69
C ILE A 7 2.34 -6.81 14.11
N GLY A 8 1.04 -7.03 14.30
CA GLY A 8 0.42 -7.09 15.63
C GLY A 8 0.99 -8.21 16.49
N GLY A 9 1.24 -9.39 15.91
CA GLY A 9 1.87 -10.52 16.60
C GLY A 9 3.32 -10.25 16.97
N THR A 10 4.12 -9.68 16.07
CA THR A 10 5.53 -9.34 16.35
C THR A 10 5.63 -8.21 17.39
N ALA A 11 4.76 -7.21 17.32
CA ALA A 11 4.68 -6.14 18.30
C ALA A 11 4.28 -6.69 19.68
N PHE A 12 3.23 -7.50 19.78
CA PHE A 12 2.78 -8.10 21.04
C PHE A 12 3.87 -8.95 21.72
N VAL A 13 4.59 -9.75 20.94
CA VAL A 13 5.72 -10.56 21.46
C VAL A 13 6.90 -9.69 21.88
N SER A 14 7.12 -8.55 21.23
CA SER A 14 8.28 -7.67 21.51
C SER A 14 8.04 -6.65 22.62
N SER A 15 6.80 -6.15 22.81
CA SER A 15 6.50 -5.07 23.76
C SER A 15 5.68 -5.51 24.98
N GLY A 16 5.06 -6.69 24.98
CA GLY A 16 4.18 -7.16 26.07
C GLY A 16 2.85 -6.40 26.20
N GLU A 17 2.73 -5.22 25.57
CA GLU A 17 1.53 -4.39 25.51
C GLU A 17 1.30 -3.89 24.08
N ILE A 18 0.04 -3.91 23.61
CA ILE A 18 -0.34 -3.27 22.34
C ILE A 18 -0.97 -1.92 22.67
N THR A 19 -0.18 -0.85 22.56
CA THR A 19 -0.71 0.52 22.69
C THR A 19 -1.55 0.90 21.47
N ASN A 20 -2.56 1.77 21.64
CA ASN A 20 -3.38 2.29 20.54
C ASN A 20 -2.53 2.86 19.38
N ALA A 21 -1.40 3.50 19.69
CA ALA A 21 -0.46 4.01 18.70
C ALA A 21 0.09 2.92 17.76
N ILE A 22 0.40 1.73 18.30
CA ILE A 22 0.89 0.59 17.51
C ILE A 22 -0.21 0.08 16.59
N TRP A 23 -1.44 -0.08 17.10
CA TRP A 23 -2.59 -0.48 16.29
C TRP A 23 -2.79 0.44 15.08
N PHE A 24 -2.84 1.75 15.30
CA PHE A 24 -3.04 2.72 14.23
C PHE A 24 -1.84 2.80 13.27
N ALA A 25 -0.60 2.62 13.75
CA ALA A 25 0.58 2.61 12.89
C ALA A 25 0.63 1.39 11.94
N THR A 26 -0.03 0.28 12.28
CA THR A 26 -0.12 -0.88 11.37
C THR A 26 -1.07 -0.67 10.19
N LEU A 27 -2.04 0.24 10.32
CA LEU A 27 -3.10 0.42 9.34
C LEU A 27 -2.60 0.97 7.99
N PRO A 28 -1.76 2.03 7.92
CA PRO A 28 -1.19 2.48 6.64
C PRO A 28 -0.41 1.36 5.94
N TYR A 29 0.36 0.57 6.71
CA TYR A 29 1.12 -0.55 6.14
C TYR A 29 0.21 -1.67 5.63
N GLY A 30 -0.86 -2.00 6.37
CA GLY A 30 -1.86 -2.97 5.91
C GLY A 30 -2.56 -2.53 4.63
N LEU A 31 -2.82 -1.23 4.49
CA LEU A 31 -3.50 -0.65 3.34
C LEU A 31 -2.68 -0.72 2.05
N ILE A 32 -1.38 -0.42 2.12
CA ILE A 32 -0.50 -0.51 0.94
C ILE A 32 -0.35 -1.97 0.48
N VAL A 33 -0.27 -2.94 1.42
CA VAL A 33 -0.26 -4.37 1.10
C VAL A 33 -1.58 -4.81 0.48
N ALA A 34 -2.72 -4.31 0.97
CA ALA A 34 -4.02 -4.56 0.38
C ALA A 34 -4.08 -4.05 -1.07
N SER A 35 -3.45 -2.91 -1.38
CA SER A 35 -3.38 -2.38 -2.74
C SER A 35 -2.59 -3.28 -3.71
N VAL A 36 -1.54 -3.96 -3.22
CA VAL A 36 -0.78 -4.95 -4.00
C VAL A 36 -1.64 -6.19 -4.27
N LEU A 37 -2.36 -6.68 -3.25
CA LEU A 37 -3.24 -7.84 -3.40
C LEU A 37 -4.37 -7.57 -4.40
N VAL A 38 -5.00 -6.39 -4.30
CA VAL A 38 -6.02 -5.96 -5.26
C VAL A 38 -5.41 -5.85 -6.66
N GLY A 39 -4.26 -5.20 -6.83
CA GLY A 39 -3.56 -5.15 -8.12
C GLY A 39 -3.32 -6.55 -8.73
N LYS A 40 -2.89 -7.51 -7.92
CA LYS A 40 -2.68 -8.91 -8.34
C LYS A 40 -3.97 -9.57 -8.84
N HIS A 41 -5.10 -9.24 -8.21
CA HIS A 41 -6.39 -9.81 -8.58
C HIS A 41 -6.99 -9.09 -9.80
N ILE A 42 -6.68 -7.80 -10.02
CA ILE A 42 -7.04 -7.08 -11.25
C ILE A 42 -6.36 -7.72 -12.46
N ASP A 43 -5.05 -7.99 -12.36
CA ASP A 43 -4.30 -8.62 -13.46
C ASP A 43 -4.82 -10.02 -13.85
N LYS A 44 -5.59 -10.67 -12.97
CA LYS A 44 -6.16 -12.00 -13.19
C LYS A 44 -7.63 -12.02 -13.60
N ILE A 45 -8.31 -10.87 -13.69
CA ILE A 45 -9.76 -10.84 -13.99
C ILE A 45 -10.10 -11.62 -15.27
N SER A 46 -9.32 -11.48 -16.33
CA SER A 46 -9.57 -12.16 -17.62
C SER A 46 -9.46 -13.69 -17.51
N SER A 47 -8.57 -14.20 -16.67
CA SER A 47 -8.39 -15.63 -16.43
C SER A 47 -9.32 -16.19 -15.35
N ASP A 48 -9.69 -15.39 -14.36
CA ASP A 48 -10.50 -15.79 -13.20
C ASP A 48 -12.01 -15.76 -13.49
N LYS A 49 -12.46 -14.86 -14.37
CA LYS A 49 -13.88 -14.69 -14.72
C LYS A 49 -14.51 -15.94 -15.37
N PRO A 50 -13.86 -16.64 -16.33
CA PRO A 50 -14.39 -17.89 -16.90
C PRO A 50 -14.43 -19.05 -15.89
N LEU A 51 -13.58 -19.00 -14.85
CA LEU A 51 -13.48 -20.02 -13.81
C LEU A 51 -14.48 -19.83 -12.66
N GLY A 52 -15.35 -18.82 -12.72
CA GLY A 52 -16.37 -18.55 -11.69
C GLY A 52 -15.82 -18.00 -10.37
N VAL A 53 -14.58 -17.51 -10.34
CA VAL A 53 -13.95 -16.97 -9.13
C VAL A 53 -14.59 -15.62 -8.77
N ARG A 54 -15.19 -15.52 -7.59
CA ARG A 54 -15.84 -14.30 -7.08
C ARG A 54 -14.89 -13.44 -6.25
N SER A 55 -13.81 -12.96 -6.85
CA SER A 55 -12.91 -12.02 -6.17
C SER A 55 -13.46 -10.58 -6.22
N VAL A 56 -13.03 -9.74 -5.27
CA VAL A 56 -13.44 -8.31 -5.22
C VAL A 56 -13.25 -7.63 -6.59
N PRO A 57 -12.13 -7.83 -7.31
CA PRO A 57 -11.99 -7.23 -8.64
C PRO A 57 -12.83 -7.85 -9.74
N VAL A 58 -13.16 -9.15 -9.66
CA VAL A 58 -14.04 -9.80 -10.64
C VAL A 58 -15.48 -9.29 -10.50
N LEU A 59 -15.94 -9.06 -9.26
CA LEU A 59 -17.28 -8.52 -8.98
C LEU A 59 -17.41 -7.04 -9.35
N LEU A 60 -16.37 -6.24 -9.05
CA LEU A 60 -16.35 -4.79 -9.35
C LEU A 60 -16.05 -4.50 -10.83
N GLY A 61 -15.33 -5.39 -11.51
CA GLY A 61 -14.80 -5.16 -12.84
C GLY A 61 -13.49 -4.35 -12.82
N GLU A 62 -12.76 -4.37 -13.94
CA GLU A 62 -11.41 -3.78 -14.04
C GLU A 62 -11.41 -2.29 -13.68
N LYS A 63 -12.27 -1.48 -14.32
CA LYS A 63 -12.34 -0.02 -14.11
C LYS A 63 -12.57 0.36 -12.63
N ASN A 64 -13.56 -0.25 -11.98
CA ASN A 64 -13.88 0.05 -10.59
C ASN A 64 -12.79 -0.43 -9.64
N SER A 65 -12.11 -1.52 -9.99
CA SER A 65 -10.98 -2.03 -9.19
C SER A 65 -9.75 -1.13 -9.28
N LEU A 66 -9.50 -0.51 -10.44
CA LEU A 66 -8.48 0.52 -10.58
C LEU A 66 -8.80 1.77 -9.75
N VAL A 67 -10.06 2.19 -9.73
CA VAL A 67 -10.53 3.29 -8.87
C VAL A 67 -10.36 2.94 -7.39
N LEU A 68 -10.71 1.71 -6.98
CA LEU A 68 -10.51 1.24 -5.61
C LEU A 68 -9.02 1.30 -5.20
N ASN A 69 -8.11 0.89 -6.09
CA ASN A 69 -6.68 0.96 -5.78
C ASN A 69 -6.17 2.40 -5.67
N LYS A 70 -6.65 3.30 -6.53
CA LYS A 70 -6.38 4.74 -6.44
C LYS A 70 -6.87 5.31 -5.10
N PHE A 71 -8.05 4.90 -4.66
CA PHE A 71 -8.60 5.26 -3.35
C PHE A 71 -7.69 4.79 -2.21
N PHE A 72 -7.17 3.56 -2.26
CA PHE A 72 -6.21 3.09 -1.24
C PHE A 72 -4.93 3.92 -1.18
N PHE A 73 -4.41 4.40 -2.31
CA PHE A 73 -3.23 5.27 -2.30
C PHE A 73 -3.52 6.63 -1.65
N ILE A 74 -4.68 7.23 -1.92
CA ILE A 74 -5.08 8.48 -1.28
C ILE A 74 -5.30 8.27 0.22
N LEU A 75 -6.04 7.22 0.57
CA LEU A 75 -6.34 6.88 1.95
C LEU A 75 -5.06 6.63 2.74
N PHE A 76 -4.05 5.98 2.16
CA PHE A 76 -2.73 5.81 2.78
C PHE A 76 -2.12 7.15 3.19
N TYR A 77 -2.09 8.13 2.29
CA TYR A 77 -1.55 9.46 2.63
C TYR A 77 -2.39 10.18 3.69
N LEU A 78 -3.72 10.09 3.62
CA LEU A 78 -4.60 10.63 4.66
C LEU A 78 -4.31 10.01 6.03
N MET A 79 -4.04 8.70 6.09
CA MET A 79 -3.67 8.03 7.32
C MET A 79 -2.30 8.50 7.86
N ILE A 80 -1.31 8.70 6.99
CA ILE A 80 -0.02 9.29 7.40
C ILE A 80 -0.22 10.66 8.04
N PHE A 81 -1.03 11.53 7.43
CA PHE A 81 -1.35 12.84 8.02
C PHE A 81 -2.11 12.71 9.35
N ALA A 82 -3.10 11.82 9.44
CA ALA A 82 -3.85 11.59 10.66
C ALA A 82 -2.95 11.13 11.82
N LEU A 83 -2.02 10.19 11.56
CA LEU A 83 -1.08 9.70 12.58
C LEU A 83 -0.19 10.80 13.18
N VAL A 84 0.20 11.79 12.38
CA VAL A 84 0.96 12.95 12.86
C VAL A 84 0.05 13.95 13.56
N TYR A 85 -1.12 14.24 12.99
CA TYR A 85 -2.07 15.21 13.53
C TYR A 85 -2.56 14.81 14.93
N PHE A 86 -2.91 13.54 15.12
CA PHE A 86 -3.31 12.99 16.42
C PHE A 86 -2.12 12.68 17.35
N LYS A 87 -0.88 13.01 16.93
CA LYS A 87 0.36 12.76 17.68
C LYS A 87 0.57 11.29 18.09
N PHE A 88 0.00 10.34 17.34
CA PHE A 88 0.28 8.91 17.56
C PHE A 88 1.70 8.52 17.16
N THR A 89 2.30 9.27 16.23
CA THR A 89 3.68 9.08 15.77
C THR A 89 4.35 10.44 15.58
N GLY A 90 5.69 10.50 15.68
CA GLY A 90 6.43 11.74 15.42
C GLY A 90 6.43 12.15 13.93
N PRO A 91 6.86 13.38 13.61
CA PRO A 91 6.63 14.01 12.31
C PRO A 91 7.49 13.39 11.21
N TRP A 92 8.51 12.61 11.56
CA TRP A 92 9.43 12.01 10.60
C TRP A 92 8.74 11.00 9.67
N ILE A 93 7.54 10.48 10.02
CA ILE A 93 6.76 9.65 9.09
C ILE A 93 6.27 10.43 7.86
N LEU A 94 6.23 11.77 7.90
CA LEU A 94 5.91 12.60 6.73
C LEU A 94 6.96 12.48 5.62
N LEU A 95 8.15 11.94 5.89
CA LEU A 95 9.11 11.58 4.85
C LEU A 95 8.53 10.60 3.82
N THR A 96 7.50 9.84 4.20
CA THR A 96 6.74 8.98 3.28
C THR A 96 6.09 9.77 2.13
N LEU A 97 5.84 11.08 2.30
CA LEU A 97 5.38 11.97 1.22
C LEU A 97 6.39 12.08 0.08
N LEU A 98 7.68 11.81 0.32
CA LEU A 98 8.70 11.75 -0.74
C LEU A 98 8.49 10.57 -1.70
N ALA A 99 7.60 9.61 -1.39
CA ALA A 99 7.15 8.59 -2.33
C ALA A 99 6.12 9.12 -3.37
N ALA A 100 5.64 10.37 -3.24
CA ALA A 100 4.63 10.95 -4.12
C ALA A 100 4.98 10.93 -5.63
N PRO A 101 6.25 11.12 -6.07
CA PRO A 101 6.61 10.97 -7.48
C PRO A 101 6.33 9.57 -8.03
N ARG A 102 6.58 8.53 -7.23
CA ARG A 102 6.25 7.14 -7.61
C ARG A 102 4.74 6.92 -7.63
N LEU A 103 4.00 7.52 -6.69
CA LEU A 103 2.53 7.48 -6.77
C LEU A 103 2.05 8.11 -8.07
N ARG A 104 2.61 9.25 -8.50
CA ARG A 104 2.21 9.92 -9.75
C ARG A 104 2.44 9.03 -10.97
N GLN A 105 3.56 8.31 -11.02
CA GLN A 105 3.84 7.34 -12.08
C GLN A 105 2.81 6.19 -12.06
N THR A 106 2.61 5.54 -10.91
CA THR A 106 1.61 4.49 -10.73
C THR A 106 0.20 5.00 -11.07
N TRP A 107 -0.15 6.23 -10.70
CA TRP A 107 -1.45 6.83 -10.97
C TRP A 107 -1.71 7.02 -12.46
N LYS A 108 -0.68 7.46 -13.21
CA LYS A 108 -0.75 7.59 -14.67
C LYS A 108 -1.03 6.23 -15.30
N VAL A 109 -0.30 5.20 -14.90
CA VAL A 109 -0.47 3.84 -15.40
C VAL A 109 -1.85 3.28 -15.09
N TYR A 110 -2.39 3.54 -13.89
CA TYR A 110 -3.75 3.15 -13.51
C TYR A 110 -4.85 3.98 -14.20
N SER A 111 -4.49 5.03 -14.94
CA SER A 111 -5.42 5.88 -15.70
C SER A 111 -5.37 5.59 -17.20
N GLU A 112 -4.35 4.87 -17.66
CA GLU A 112 -4.19 4.44 -19.04
C GLU A 112 -4.66 2.99 -19.18
N PRO A 113 -5.19 2.58 -20.35
CA PRO A 113 -5.54 1.19 -20.59
C PRO A 113 -4.29 0.31 -20.51
N LYS A 114 -4.45 -0.90 -19.98
CA LYS A 114 -3.37 -1.89 -19.98
C LYS A 114 -2.87 -2.09 -21.42
N PRO A 115 -1.55 -2.04 -21.68
CA PRO A 115 -1.02 -2.31 -23.00
C PRO A 115 -1.42 -3.73 -23.45
N LEU A 116 -1.59 -3.94 -24.76
CA LEU A 116 -2.01 -5.24 -25.30
C LEU A 116 -0.84 -6.25 -25.31
N GLU A 117 0.39 -5.75 -25.44
CA GLU A 117 1.62 -6.53 -25.48
C GLU A 117 2.55 -6.13 -24.33
N ALA A 118 3.46 -7.05 -23.98
CA ALA A 118 4.47 -6.79 -22.96
C ALA A 118 5.44 -5.71 -23.46
N PRO A 119 5.63 -4.59 -22.74
CA PRO A 119 6.70 -3.65 -23.05
C PRO A 119 8.06 -4.35 -23.00
N GLU A 120 9.00 -4.01 -23.89
CA GLU A 120 10.30 -4.68 -24.04
C GLU A 120 11.10 -4.77 -22.72
N GLU A 121 10.96 -3.77 -21.85
CA GLU A 121 11.65 -3.69 -20.56
C GLU A 121 10.90 -4.40 -19.41
N TRP A 122 9.71 -4.97 -19.66
CA TRP A 122 8.83 -5.50 -18.62
C TRP A 122 8.91 -7.03 -18.48
N THR A 123 9.71 -7.49 -17.52
CA THR A 123 10.00 -8.92 -17.30
C THR A 123 8.90 -9.70 -16.56
N VAL A 124 7.95 -9.02 -15.92
CA VAL A 124 6.92 -9.65 -15.06
C VAL A 124 5.55 -9.76 -15.74
N TRP A 125 5.48 -9.71 -17.07
CA TRP A 125 4.23 -9.93 -17.80
C TRP A 125 3.56 -11.27 -17.43
N PRO A 126 2.22 -11.38 -17.31
CA PRO A 126 1.16 -10.39 -17.54
C PRO A 126 0.83 -9.52 -16.31
N LEU A 127 1.66 -9.52 -15.27
CA LEU A 127 1.46 -8.77 -14.04
C LEU A 127 1.82 -7.29 -14.27
N TRP A 128 0.80 -6.47 -14.55
CA TRP A 128 0.97 -5.05 -14.85
C TRP A 128 0.66 -4.21 -13.61
N TYR A 129 -0.59 -4.26 -13.13
CA TYR A 129 -1.05 -3.42 -12.04
C TYR A 129 -0.36 -3.76 -10.71
N VAL A 130 -0.15 -5.05 -10.41
CA VAL A 130 0.59 -5.43 -9.20
C VAL A 130 2.04 -4.94 -9.21
N GLY A 131 2.70 -4.92 -10.37
CA GLY A 131 4.08 -4.45 -10.49
C GLY A 131 4.19 -2.96 -10.16
N TRP A 132 3.28 -2.15 -10.71
CA TRP A 132 3.19 -0.72 -10.41
C TRP A 132 2.74 -0.43 -8.97
N ALA A 133 1.86 -1.25 -8.39
CA ALA A 133 1.52 -1.17 -6.98
C ALA A 133 2.73 -1.48 -6.09
N MET A 134 3.53 -2.50 -6.43
CA MET A 134 4.77 -2.84 -5.73
C MET A 134 5.83 -1.75 -5.85
N HIS A 135 5.95 -1.10 -7.01
CA HIS A 135 6.91 -0.02 -7.24
C HIS A 135 6.69 1.16 -6.27
N PHE A 136 5.43 1.55 -6.08
CA PHE A 136 5.03 2.53 -5.07
C PHE A 136 5.22 2.00 -3.64
N ASN A 137 4.70 0.80 -3.37
CA ASN A 137 4.73 0.17 -2.04
C ASN A 137 6.14 0.05 -1.47
N ARG A 138 7.13 -0.37 -2.27
CA ARG A 138 8.52 -0.49 -1.80
C ARG A 138 9.03 0.84 -1.27
N LYS A 139 8.87 1.93 -2.03
CA LYS A 139 9.39 3.23 -1.59
C LYS A 139 8.62 3.81 -0.41
N ALA A 140 7.29 3.69 -0.45
CA ALA A 140 6.44 4.17 0.62
C ALA A 140 6.74 3.42 1.92
N GLY A 141 6.88 2.09 1.86
CA GLY A 141 7.26 1.24 2.99
C GLY A 141 8.66 1.54 3.53
N GLU A 142 9.66 1.66 2.65
CA GLU A 142 11.04 2.04 3.02
C GLU A 142 11.07 3.38 3.78
N LEU A 143 10.43 4.41 3.23
CA LEU A 143 10.39 5.75 3.83
C LEU A 143 9.57 5.78 5.12
N PHE A 144 8.49 5.00 5.19
CA PHE A 144 7.66 4.90 6.39
C PHE A 144 8.45 4.27 7.55
N ILE A 145 9.11 3.14 7.32
CA ILE A 145 9.95 2.48 8.33
C ILE A 145 11.11 3.39 8.73
N PHE A 146 11.76 4.04 7.76
CA PHE A 146 12.83 5.00 8.05
C PHE A 146 12.34 6.17 8.91
N GLY A 147 11.16 6.71 8.62
CA GLY A 147 10.51 7.74 9.43
C GLY A 147 10.20 7.28 10.86
N LEU A 148 9.76 6.03 11.04
CA LEU A 148 9.54 5.44 12.36
C LEU A 148 10.86 5.28 13.14
N ILE A 149 11.93 4.82 12.49
CA ILE A 149 13.26 4.70 13.12
C ILE A 149 13.77 6.09 13.54
N LEU A 150 13.63 7.10 12.69
CA LEU A 150 14.02 8.48 13.01
C LEU A 150 13.22 9.05 14.19
N ASN A 151 11.93 8.71 14.31
CA ASN A 151 11.13 9.09 15.48
C ASN A 151 11.67 8.49 16.79
N ILE A 152 12.27 7.29 16.75
CA ILE A 152 12.86 6.63 17.91
C ILE A 152 14.24 7.23 18.25
N LEU A 153 15.08 7.46 17.23
CA LEU A 153 16.45 7.96 17.41
C LEU A 153 16.52 9.45 17.72
N ILE A 154 15.60 10.24 17.16
CA ILE A 154 15.46 11.68 17.39
C ILE A 154 14.06 11.91 17.95
N PRO A 155 13.82 11.53 19.23
CA PRO A 155 12.56 11.84 19.88
C PRO A 155 12.50 13.36 20.03
N LYS A 156 11.84 14.01 19.09
CA LYS A 156 11.31 15.35 19.35
C LYS A 156 10.16 15.14 20.32
N ASN A 157 10.45 15.33 21.61
CA ASN A 157 9.44 15.42 22.65
C ASN A 157 8.32 16.34 22.16
N PHE A 158 7.10 15.80 22.09
CA PHE A 158 5.88 16.58 21.91
C PHE A 158 5.23 16.84 23.26
#